data_AF-A0A538RTA2-F1
#
_entry.id   AF-A0A538RTA2-F1
#
_cell.length_a   1.000
_cell.length_b   1.000
_cell.length_c   1.000
_cell.angle_alpha   90.00
_cell.angle_beta   90.00
_cell.angle_gamma   90.00
#
_symmetry.space_group_name_H-M   'P 1'
#
loop_
_entity.id
_entity.type
_entity.pdbx_description
1 polymer ?
#
loop_
_entity_poly.entity_id
_entity_poly.type
_entity_poly.pdbx_seq_one_letter_code
_entity_poly.pdbx_strand_id
1 'polypeptide(L)'
;MKSEQERIAHGRFVQALQHEHLTCAKPGCGGAMNITDHTPHLARIKTYEAECKQCHTKEQITGKEQTTPPWDVASITMMAEVHLLHDQPTCPIDDTPITFTSMPNPRRKARYRLSCYYCGRHAELNWPPPEARR
;
A
#
# COMPACT_ATOMS: atom_id res chain seq x y z
N MET A 1 3.02 6.20 -19.19
CA MET A 1 4.17 5.46 -18.62
C MET A 1 4.72 6.26 -17.46
N LYS A 2 4.85 5.67 -16.26
CA LYS A 2 5.56 6.31 -15.13
C LYS A 2 6.99 6.65 -15.56
N SER A 3 7.52 7.79 -15.10
CA SER A 3 8.93 8.10 -15.31
C SER A 3 9.81 7.11 -14.55
N GLU A 4 11.09 6.99 -14.92
CA GLU A 4 12.02 6.12 -14.20
C GLU A 4 12.16 6.52 -12.73
N GLN A 5 12.17 7.83 -12.45
CA GLN A 5 12.17 8.36 -11.09
C GLN A 5 10.91 7.97 -10.30
N GLU A 6 9.73 8.01 -10.94
CA GLU A 6 8.49 7.59 -10.31
C GLU A 6 8.48 6.07 -10.02
N ARG A 7 9.07 5.26 -10.89
CA ARG A 7 9.21 3.81 -10.67
C ARG A 7 10.14 3.51 -9.50
N ILE A 8 11.28 4.18 -9.43
CA ILE A 8 12.23 4.04 -8.32
C ILE A 8 11.57 4.47 -7.01
N ALA A 9 10.92 5.64 -6.98
CA ALA A 9 10.23 6.14 -5.79
C ALA A 9 9.11 5.19 -5.34
N HIS A 10 8.32 4.65 -6.28
CA HIS A 10 7.30 3.66 -5.99
C HIS A 10 7.88 2.36 -5.44
N GLY A 11 8.96 1.84 -6.03
CA GLY A 11 9.66 0.65 -5.51
C GLY A 11 10.16 0.85 -4.08
N ARG A 12 10.80 2.00 -3.79
CA ARG A 12 11.24 2.34 -2.42
C ARG A 12 10.07 2.44 -1.45
N PHE A 13 8.93 2.98 -1.90
CA PHE A 13 7.72 3.03 -1.10
C PHE A 13 7.19 1.64 -0.76
N VAL A 14 7.12 0.73 -1.74
CA VAL A 14 6.64 -0.64 -1.54
C VAL A 14 7.54 -1.38 -0.55
N GLN A 15 8.87 -1.23 -0.69
CA GLN A 15 9.84 -1.79 0.26
C GLN A 15 9.61 -1.26 1.68
N ALA A 16 9.44 0.05 1.85
CA ALA A 16 9.13 0.64 3.16
C ALA A 16 7.79 0.13 3.73
N LEU A 17 6.76 0.00 2.89
CA LEU A 17 5.43 -0.50 3.26
C LEU A 17 5.46 -1.95 3.75
N GLN A 18 6.29 -2.78 3.12
CA GLN A 18 6.44 -4.20 3.47
C GLN A 18 7.51 -4.43 4.55
N HIS A 19 8.11 -3.36 5.09
CA HIS A 19 9.22 -3.42 6.05
C HIS A 19 10.46 -4.17 5.51
N GLU A 20 10.70 -4.08 4.21
CA GLU A 20 11.88 -4.64 3.56
C GLU A 20 13.12 -3.76 3.73
N HIS A 21 14.29 -4.32 3.43
CA HIS A 21 15.56 -3.61 3.52
C HIS A 21 15.72 -2.55 2.43
N LEU A 22 15.92 -1.29 2.85
CA LEU A 22 16.33 -0.20 1.97
C LEU A 22 17.85 0.00 2.00
N THR A 23 18.42 0.25 0.82
CA THR A 23 19.81 0.67 0.61
C THR A 23 19.88 2.15 0.28
N CYS A 24 20.95 2.81 0.76
CA CYS A 24 21.18 4.23 0.53
C CYS A 24 21.42 4.52 -0.96
N ALA A 25 20.61 5.41 -1.52
CA ALA A 25 20.73 5.84 -2.92
C ALA A 25 21.90 6.80 -3.18
N LYS A 26 22.59 7.28 -2.13
CA LYS A 26 23.76 8.15 -2.26
C LYS A 26 24.89 7.39 -2.97
N PRO A 27 25.43 7.91 -4.10
CA PRO A 27 26.54 7.28 -4.80
C PRO A 27 27.71 6.98 -3.86
N GLY A 28 28.21 5.74 -3.90
CA GLY A 28 29.34 5.29 -3.10
C GLY A 28 29.06 4.90 -1.64
N CYS A 29 27.81 5.01 -1.15
CA CYS A 29 27.47 4.54 0.21
C CYS A 29 26.91 3.11 0.20
N GLY A 30 25.74 2.90 -0.43
CA GLY A 30 25.08 1.58 -0.46
C GLY A 30 24.66 1.02 0.91
N GLY A 31 24.86 1.75 2.01
CA GLY A 31 24.58 1.28 3.36
C GLY A 31 23.10 1.05 3.63
N ALA A 32 22.80 0.12 4.55
CA ALA A 32 21.44 -0.14 5.01
C ALA A 32 20.81 1.11 5.66
N MET A 33 19.50 1.25 5.49
CA MET A 33 18.74 2.37 6.04
C MET A 33 17.82 1.91 7.18
N ASN A 34 17.65 2.77 8.18
CA ASN A 34 16.59 2.68 9.18
C ASN A 34 15.35 3.38 8.65
N ILE A 35 14.18 2.76 8.77
CA ILE A 35 12.91 3.30 8.28
C ILE A 35 12.02 3.60 9.48
N THR A 36 11.47 4.81 9.52
CA THR A 36 10.53 5.26 10.54
C THR A 36 9.22 5.65 9.87
N ASP A 37 8.10 5.09 10.33
CA ASP A 37 6.75 5.47 9.89
C ASP A 37 6.35 6.79 10.56
N HIS A 38 6.14 7.83 9.75
CA HIS A 38 5.67 9.15 10.17
C HIS A 38 4.23 9.42 9.73
N THR A 39 3.48 8.38 9.36
CA THR A 39 2.12 8.49 8.86
C THR A 39 1.19 9.02 9.96
N PRO A 40 0.50 10.14 9.73
CA PRO A 40 -0.55 10.59 10.63
C PRO A 40 -1.69 9.57 10.72
N HIS A 41 -2.32 9.44 11.89
CA HIS A 41 -3.33 8.40 12.18
C HIS A 41 -4.48 8.30 11.13
N LEU A 42 -4.87 9.41 10.50
CA LEU A 42 -5.96 9.46 9.52
C LEU A 42 -5.48 9.67 8.08
N ALA A 43 -4.17 9.60 7.83
CA ALA A 43 -3.65 9.78 6.49
C ALA A 43 -4.02 8.57 5.63
N ARG A 44 -4.49 8.88 4.41
CA ARG A 44 -4.78 7.87 3.38
C ARG A 44 -3.51 7.31 2.76
N ILE A 45 -2.42 8.07 2.85
CA ILE A 45 -1.13 7.77 2.27
C ILE A 45 -0.11 7.69 3.38
N LYS A 46 0.75 6.69 3.30
CA LYS A 46 1.84 6.55 4.25
C LYS A 46 3.01 7.45 3.90
N THR A 47 3.71 7.90 4.93
CA THR A 47 4.92 8.68 4.80
C THR A 47 5.96 8.12 5.75
N TYR A 48 7.15 7.88 5.23
CA TYR A 48 8.29 7.35 5.95
C TYR A 48 9.46 8.31 5.86
N GLU A 49 10.31 8.27 6.87
CA GLU A 49 11.68 8.78 6.81
C GLU A 49 12.60 7.58 6.78
N ALA A 50 13.54 7.54 5.83
CA ALA A 50 14.61 6.57 5.83
C ALA A 50 15.95 7.28 6.07
N GLU A 51 16.72 6.82 7.05
CA GLU A 51 18.05 7.34 7.39
C GLU A 51 19.12 6.27 7.17
N CYS A 52 20.15 6.59 6.40
CA CYS A 52 21.28 5.69 6.20
C CYS A 52 22.13 5.55 7.46
N LYS A 53 22.41 4.31 7.88
CA LYS A 53 23.24 4.00 9.05
C LYS A 53 24.72 4.42 8.91
N GLN A 54 25.19 4.68 7.70
CA GLN A 54 26.61 4.98 7.42
C GLN A 54 26.84 6.47 7.17
N CYS A 55 26.11 7.05 6.21
CA CYS A 55 26.33 8.44 5.79
C CYS A 55 25.29 9.42 6.35
N HIS A 56 24.36 8.93 7.19
CA HIS A 56 23.29 9.72 7.82
C HIS A 56 22.41 10.51 6.85
N THR A 57 22.44 10.15 5.57
CA THR A 57 21.56 10.77 4.57
C THR A 57 20.14 10.34 4.85
N LYS A 58 19.26 11.34 4.95
CA LYS A 58 17.83 11.17 5.13
C LYS A 58 17.11 11.31 3.80
N GLU A 59 16.09 10.51 3.62
CA GLU A 59 15.15 10.64 2.51
C GLU A 59 13.72 10.51 3.04
N GLN A 60 12.81 11.24 2.41
CA GLN A 60 11.38 11.11 2.66
C GLN A 60 10.78 10.21 1.58
N ILE A 61 10.04 9.19 2.00
CA ILE A 61 9.38 8.24 1.11
C ILE A 61 7.88 8.36 1.36
N THR A 62 7.11 8.73 0.33
CA THR A 62 5.67 8.92 0.46
C THR A 62 4.96 8.44 -0.81
N GLY A 63 3.67 8.15 -0.67
CA GLY A 63 2.82 7.82 -1.80
C GLY A 63 2.43 9.04 -2.62
N LYS A 64 1.67 8.80 -3.69
CA LYS A 64 1.17 9.85 -4.59
C LYS A 64 -0.35 9.83 -4.61
N GLU A 65 -0.98 10.82 -3.99
CA GLU A 65 -2.44 10.84 -3.90
C GLU A 65 -3.10 10.89 -5.27
N GLN A 66 -3.90 9.88 -5.54
CA GLN A 66 -4.68 9.78 -6.75
C GLN A 66 -5.90 8.92 -6.44
N THR A 67 -6.92 9.50 -5.82
CA THR A 67 -8.12 8.74 -5.40
C THR A 67 -9.15 8.55 -6.52
N THR A 68 -8.96 9.23 -7.65
CA THR A 68 -9.90 9.24 -8.78
C THR A 68 -9.27 8.63 -10.04
N PRO A 69 -9.94 7.72 -10.74
CA PRO A 69 -11.25 7.12 -10.39
C PRO A 69 -11.15 6.18 -9.18
N PRO A 70 -12.26 5.90 -8.46
CA PRO A 70 -12.28 4.83 -7.46
C PRO A 70 -12.09 3.46 -8.12
N TRP A 71 -11.84 2.42 -7.32
CA TRP A 71 -11.85 1.05 -7.85
C TRP A 71 -13.27 0.65 -8.26
N ASP A 72 -13.38 -0.06 -9.38
CA ASP A 72 -14.63 -0.66 -9.79
C ASP A 72 -14.92 -1.95 -9.00
N VAL A 73 -16.14 -2.45 -9.13
CA VAL A 73 -16.62 -3.65 -8.41
C VAL A 73 -15.82 -4.91 -8.81
N ALA A 74 -15.42 -5.02 -10.08
CA ALA A 74 -14.65 -6.15 -10.58
C ALA A 74 -13.26 -6.21 -9.92
N SER A 75 -12.57 -5.08 -9.86
CA SER A 75 -11.27 -4.93 -9.19
C SER A 75 -11.37 -5.27 -7.70
N ILE A 76 -12.40 -4.76 -7.01
CA ILE A 76 -12.62 -5.05 -5.59
C ILE A 76 -12.85 -6.55 -5.36
N THR A 77 -13.62 -7.19 -6.23
CA THR A 77 -13.92 -8.62 -6.14
C THR A 77 -12.66 -9.46 -6.36
N MET A 78 -11.87 -9.15 -7.39
CA MET A 78 -10.61 -9.83 -7.66
C MET A 78 -9.61 -9.69 -6.50
N MET A 79 -9.44 -8.47 -5.94
CA MET A 79 -8.58 -8.26 -4.77
C MET A 79 -9.05 -9.09 -3.57
N ALA A 80 -10.36 -9.23 -3.37
CA ALA A 80 -10.92 -10.03 -2.29
C ALA A 80 -10.67 -11.54 -2.50
N GLU A 81 -10.84 -12.05 -3.72
CA GLU A 81 -10.55 -13.44 -4.06
C GLU A 81 -9.08 -13.80 -3.80
N VAL A 82 -8.14 -12.94 -4.24
CA VAL A 82 -6.70 -13.10 -3.97
C VAL A 82 -6.43 -13.12 -2.46
N HIS A 83 -7.00 -12.17 -1.72
CA HIS A 83 -6.87 -12.12 -0.26
C HIS A 83 -7.39 -13.40 0.43
N LEU A 84 -8.51 -13.96 -0.05
CA LEU A 84 -9.10 -15.18 0.49
C LEU A 84 -8.28 -16.44 0.19
N LEU A 85 -7.46 -16.40 -0.86
CA LEU A 85 -6.45 -17.42 -1.15
C LEU A 85 -5.17 -17.24 -0.32
N HIS A 86 -5.17 -16.32 0.65
CA HIS A 86 -4.02 -15.98 1.49
C HIS A 86 -2.82 -15.42 0.71
N ASP A 87 -3.06 -14.87 -0.47
CA ASP A 87 -2.07 -14.13 -1.24
C ASP A 87 -2.24 -12.61 -1.07
N GLN A 88 -1.22 -11.83 -1.45
CA GLN A 88 -1.20 -10.39 -1.29
C GLN A 88 -1.81 -9.68 -2.51
N PRO A 89 -3.06 -9.16 -2.43
CA PRO A 89 -3.62 -8.37 -3.51
C PRO A 89 -2.86 -7.06 -3.69
N THR A 90 -2.80 -6.59 -4.93
CA THR A 90 -2.18 -5.33 -5.33
C THR A 90 -3.21 -4.36 -5.91
N CYS A 91 -2.91 -3.06 -5.83
CA CYS A 91 -3.73 -2.02 -6.40
C CYS A 91 -3.72 -2.14 -7.94
N PRO A 92 -4.87 -2.23 -8.62
CA PRO A 92 -4.92 -2.39 -10.07
C PRO A 92 -4.39 -1.18 -10.87
N ILE A 93 -4.11 -0.06 -10.19
CA ILE A 93 -3.66 1.20 -10.81
C ILE A 93 -2.15 1.39 -10.68
N ASP A 94 -1.57 0.93 -9.57
CA ASP A 94 -0.18 1.25 -9.22
C ASP A 94 0.64 0.07 -8.72
N ASP A 95 0.04 -1.12 -8.62
CA ASP A 95 0.63 -2.38 -8.14
C ASP A 95 1.09 -2.39 -6.68
N THR A 96 0.73 -1.38 -5.87
CA THR A 96 1.04 -1.37 -4.44
C THR A 96 0.21 -2.42 -3.69
N PRO A 97 0.79 -3.17 -2.74
CA PRO A 97 0.05 -4.06 -1.85
C PRO A 97 -1.15 -3.39 -1.17
N ILE A 98 -2.30 -4.06 -1.21
CA ILE A 98 -3.53 -3.60 -0.57
C ILE A 98 -3.62 -4.13 0.84
N THR A 99 -3.95 -3.24 1.77
CA THR A 99 -4.22 -3.62 3.16
C THR A 99 -5.70 -3.92 3.35
N PHE A 100 -5.99 -5.11 3.89
CA PHE A 100 -7.33 -5.52 4.31
C PHE A 100 -7.45 -5.36 5.83
N THR A 101 -8.30 -4.43 6.26
CA THR A 101 -8.62 -4.24 7.68
C THR A 101 -9.99 -4.85 7.97
N SER A 102 -10.02 -5.90 8.79
CA SER A 102 -11.27 -6.48 9.30
C SER A 102 -12.04 -5.45 10.14
N MET A 103 -13.32 -5.29 9.84
CA MET A 103 -14.21 -4.37 10.55
C MET A 103 -15.34 -5.13 11.26
N PRO A 104 -15.87 -4.60 12.38
CA PRO A 104 -17.02 -5.18 13.07
C PRO A 104 -18.22 -5.33 12.13
N ASN A 105 -18.87 -6.49 12.15
CA ASN A 105 -20.10 -6.74 11.40
C ASN A 105 -21.14 -7.50 12.25
N PRO A 106 -22.31 -6.90 12.55
CA PRO A 106 -23.33 -7.55 13.38
C PRO A 106 -24.03 -8.73 12.69
N ARG A 107 -23.86 -8.93 11.38
CA ARG A 107 -24.62 -9.93 10.59
C ARG A 107 -23.86 -11.25 10.33
N ARG A 108 -22.84 -11.59 11.12
CA ARG A 108 -21.95 -12.76 10.93
C ARG A 108 -21.32 -12.86 9.52
N LYS A 109 -21.22 -11.74 8.79
CA LYS A 109 -20.52 -11.65 7.50
C LYS A 109 -19.16 -10.99 7.73
N ALA A 110 -18.16 -11.34 6.93
CA ALA A 110 -16.90 -10.61 6.98
C ALA A 110 -17.11 -9.22 6.36
N ARG A 111 -16.57 -8.18 7.00
CA ARG A 111 -16.55 -6.82 6.48
C ARG A 111 -15.12 -6.33 6.49
N TYR A 112 -14.64 -5.85 5.36
CA TYR A 112 -13.27 -5.38 5.18
C TYR A 112 -13.25 -3.94 4.70
N ARG A 113 -12.25 -3.19 5.17
CA ARG A 113 -11.80 -1.97 4.49
C ARG A 113 -10.54 -2.32 3.72
N LEU A 114 -10.57 -2.06 2.42
CA LEU A 114 -9.44 -2.19 1.52
C LEU A 114 -8.79 -0.82 1.39
N SER A 115 -7.47 -0.73 1.54
CA SER A 115 -6.73 0.53 1.45
C SER A 115 -5.45 0.36 0.63
N CYS A 116 -5.24 1.22 -0.36
CA CYS A 116 -3.93 1.42 -0.97
C CYS A 116 -3.26 2.63 -0.32
N TYR A 117 -2.20 2.39 0.45
CA TYR A 117 -1.46 3.43 1.13
C TYR A 117 -0.53 4.24 0.21
N TYR A 118 -0.42 3.89 -1.07
CA TYR A 118 0.32 4.69 -2.06
C TYR A 118 -0.58 5.73 -2.71
N CYS A 119 -1.68 5.32 -3.36
CA CYS A 119 -2.57 6.26 -4.06
C CYS A 119 -3.73 6.81 -3.20
N GLY A 120 -3.94 6.28 -1.99
CA GLY A 120 -4.98 6.71 -1.06
C GLY A 120 -6.39 6.20 -1.39
N ARG A 121 -6.52 5.35 -2.43
CA ARG A 121 -7.80 4.69 -2.74
C ARG A 121 -8.18 3.73 -1.62
N HIS A 122 -9.48 3.69 -1.33
CA HIS A 122 -10.04 2.74 -0.39
C HIS A 122 -11.45 2.34 -0.83
N ALA A 123 -11.89 1.18 -0.34
CA ALA A 123 -13.24 0.70 -0.51
C ALA A 123 -13.67 -0.11 0.73
N GLU A 124 -14.96 -0.24 0.94
CA GLU A 124 -15.50 -1.15 1.94
C GLU A 124 -16.21 -2.31 1.23
N LEU A 125 -15.96 -3.53 1.73
CA LEU A 125 -16.47 -4.76 1.15
C LEU A 125 -17.18 -5.59 2.22
N ASN A 126 -18.38 -6.06 1.92
CA ASN A 126 -19.03 -7.13 2.67
C ASN A 126 -18.81 -8.44 1.91
N TRP A 127 -18.27 -9.45 2.59
CA TRP A 127 -18.03 -10.77 2.01
C TRP A 127 -18.88 -11.86 2.69
N PRO A 128 -19.48 -12.79 1.92
CA PRO A 128 -19.55 -12.80 0.46
C PRO A 128 -20.43 -11.66 -0.09
N PRO A 129 -20.13 -11.17 -1.31
CA PRO A 129 -20.92 -10.14 -1.96
C PRO A 129 -22.37 -10.62 -2.14
N PRO A 130 -23.37 -9.73 -2.09
CA PRO A 130 -24.78 -10.09 -2.24
C PRO A 130 -25.08 -10.92 -3.49
N GLU A 131 -24.37 -10.65 -4.58
CA GLU A 131 -24.52 -11.30 -5.88
C GLU A 131 -24.11 -12.79 -5.85
N ALA A 132 -23.21 -13.19 -4.94
CA ALA A 132 -22.74 -14.57 -4.81
C ALA A 132 -23.74 -15.52 -4.10
N ARG A 133 -24.91 -15.01 -3.68
CA ARG A 133 -26.01 -15.82 -3.10
C ARG A 133 -27.05 -16.27 -4.13
N ARG A 134 -26.85 -15.97 -5.42
CA ARG A 134 -27.75 -16.40 -6.49
C ARG A 134 -27.35 -17.74 -7.07
#